data_AF-K2BEL6-F1
#
_entry.id   AF-K2BEL6-F1
#
_cell.length_a   1.000
_cell.length_b   1.000
_cell.length_c   1.000
_cell.angle_alpha   90.00
_cell.angle_beta   90.00
_cell.angle_gamma   90.00
#
_symmetry.space_group_name_H-M   'P 1'
#
loop_
_entity.id
_entity.type
_entity.pdbx_description
1 polymer ?
#
loop_
_entity_poly.entity_id
_entity_poly.type
_entity_poly.pdbx_seq_one_letter_code
_entity_poly.pdbx_strand_id
1 'polypeptide(L)'
;HVKQFMNKEYKFAMPAIAPDGTRYIQYDNTGLKGEVATFTRQLLHDKKTDKTKYAQLWEYYIEKNIEALLSTRLSKCTHAVICIGYTPSSSLQINGLSISTFKYNKYSTQIIHADGRPVTRIFGIGIAYPTEVIATSGEIEFAVGVEKFWNSINDATLHKWIS
;
A
#
# COMPACT_ATOMS: atom_id res chain seq x y z
N HIS A 1 18.51 -7.03 18.90
CA HIS A 1 17.69 -5.87 19.28
C HIS A 1 17.20 -5.20 18.00
N VAL A 2 15.89 -5.17 17.77
CA VAL A 2 15.26 -4.68 16.55
C VAL A 2 14.75 -3.26 16.78
N LYS A 3 15.07 -2.35 15.86
CA LYS A 3 14.54 -0.98 15.86
C LYS A 3 13.65 -0.80 14.65
N GLN A 4 12.37 -0.55 14.88
CA GLN A 4 11.39 -0.36 13.82
C GLN A 4 11.04 1.12 13.70
N PHE A 5 11.19 1.67 12.50
CA PHE A 5 10.82 3.04 12.22
C PHE A 5 9.58 3.04 11.33
N MET A 6 8.54 3.76 11.74
CA MET A 6 7.25 3.78 11.07
C MET A 6 6.84 5.22 10.76
N ASN A 7 6.24 5.44 9.60
CA ASN A 7 5.69 6.75 9.22
C ASN A 7 4.28 7.01 9.80
N LYS A 8 3.57 5.95 10.20
CA LYS A 8 2.24 5.98 10.78
C LYS A 8 2.01 4.78 11.69
N GLU A 9 0.98 4.87 12.53
CA GLU A 9 0.52 3.74 13.33
C GLU A 9 0.01 2.60 12.45
N TYR A 10 0.10 1.38 12.98
CA TYR A 10 -0.51 0.21 12.36
C TYR A 10 -2.02 0.39 12.24
N LYS A 11 -2.52 0.23 11.01
CA LYS A 11 -3.94 -0.01 10.78
C LYS A 11 -4.17 -1.52 10.79
N PHE A 12 -5.33 -1.91 11.29
CA PHE A 12 -5.76 -3.30 11.29
C PHE A 12 -7.06 -3.39 10.51
N ALA A 13 -7.19 -4.44 9.70
CA ALA A 13 -8.46 -4.72 9.05
C ALA A 13 -9.50 -5.09 10.11
N MET A 14 -10.65 -4.44 10.09
CA MET A 14 -11.67 -4.61 11.13
C MET A 14 -13.06 -4.73 10.50
N PRO A 15 -13.92 -5.64 11.00
CA PRO A 15 -15.30 -5.71 10.52
C PRO A 15 -16.05 -4.42 10.90
N ALA A 16 -16.84 -3.91 9.97
CA ALA A 16 -17.63 -2.70 10.10
C ALA A 16 -18.99 -2.85 9.40
N ILE A 17 -19.93 -1.94 9.72
CA ILE A 17 -21.28 -1.92 9.18
C ILE A 17 -21.56 -0.51 8.67
N ALA A 18 -21.97 -0.40 7.41
CA ALA A 18 -22.34 0.86 6.78
C ALA A 18 -23.73 1.34 7.23
N PRO A 19 -24.11 2.62 7.00
CA PRO A 19 -25.42 3.15 7.41
C PRO A 19 -26.62 2.39 6.85
N ASP A 20 -26.47 1.72 5.71
CA ASP A 20 -27.49 0.89 5.04
C ASP A 20 -27.55 -0.56 5.58
N GLY A 21 -26.72 -0.90 6.58
CA GLY A 21 -26.62 -2.25 7.14
C GLY A 21 -25.64 -3.18 6.42
N THR A 22 -24.98 -2.73 5.35
CA THR A 22 -24.01 -3.53 4.60
C THR A 22 -22.77 -3.80 5.44
N ARG A 23 -22.39 -5.09 5.59
CA ARG A 23 -21.15 -5.49 6.28
C ARG A 23 -19.96 -5.33 5.35
N TYR A 24 -18.88 -4.75 5.85
CA TYR A 24 -17.62 -4.62 5.13
C TYR A 24 -16.42 -4.74 6.07
N ILE A 25 -15.22 -4.78 5.51
CA ILE A 25 -13.97 -4.74 6.26
C ILE A 25 -13.36 -3.34 6.08
N GLN A 26 -13.23 -2.59 7.17
CA GLN A 26 -12.51 -1.32 7.16
C GLN A 26 -11.00 -1.57 7.08
N TYR A 27 -10.28 -0.73 6.32
CA TYR A 27 -8.85 -0.88 6.03
C TYR A 27 -8.51 -2.21 5.34
N ASP A 28 -9.40 -2.71 4.48
CA ASP A 28 -9.19 -3.98 3.83
C ASP A 28 -7.96 -3.99 2.90
N ASN A 29 -7.63 -2.87 2.24
CA ASN A 29 -6.44 -2.78 1.39
C ASN A 29 -5.18 -2.32 2.14
N THR A 30 -5.33 -1.74 3.32
CA THR A 30 -4.25 -0.98 3.98
C THR A 30 -3.92 -1.46 5.40
N GLY A 31 -4.77 -2.29 5.99
CA GLY A 31 -4.63 -2.81 7.35
C GLY A 31 -4.04 -4.22 7.39
N LEU A 32 -3.37 -4.54 8.50
CA LEU A 32 -2.90 -5.90 8.79
C LEU A 32 -4.08 -6.86 8.95
N LYS A 33 -3.91 -8.11 8.49
CA LYS A 33 -4.90 -9.19 8.55
C LYS A 33 -4.30 -10.49 9.10
N GLY A 34 -5.18 -11.39 9.53
CA GLY A 34 -4.84 -12.76 9.93
C GLY A 34 -3.81 -12.83 11.06
N GLU A 35 -2.94 -13.85 10.99
CA GLU A 35 -1.91 -14.10 12.01
C GLU A 35 -0.97 -12.92 12.25
N VAL A 36 -0.65 -12.15 11.20
CA VAL A 36 0.20 -10.96 11.34
C VAL A 36 -0.50 -9.91 12.19
N ALA A 37 -1.80 -9.67 11.97
CA ALA A 37 -2.58 -8.74 12.80
C ALA A 37 -2.62 -9.19 14.26
N THR A 38 -2.88 -10.48 14.50
CA THR A 38 -2.93 -11.06 15.85
C THR A 38 -1.59 -10.89 16.56
N PHE A 39 -0.49 -11.27 15.90
CA PHE A 39 0.86 -11.14 16.43
C PHE A 39 1.22 -9.69 16.73
N THR A 40 0.97 -8.75 15.80
CA THR A 40 1.29 -7.33 16.01
C THR A 40 0.48 -6.73 17.16
N ARG A 41 -0.79 -7.10 17.33
CA ARG A 41 -1.58 -6.65 18.49
C ARG A 41 -0.99 -7.13 19.80
N GLN A 42 -0.59 -8.41 19.88
CA GLN A 42 0.05 -8.96 21.06
C GLN A 42 1.38 -8.26 21.35
N LEU A 43 2.22 -8.06 20.33
CA LEU A 43 3.51 -7.40 20.47
C LEU A 43 3.38 -5.96 20.99
N LEU A 44 2.38 -5.20 20.50
CA LEU A 44 2.09 -3.85 20.98
C LEU A 44 1.54 -3.87 22.43
N HIS A 45 0.71 -4.84 22.79
CA HIS A 45 0.21 -5.01 24.15
C HIS A 45 1.34 -5.36 25.14
N ASP A 46 2.18 -6.32 24.77
CA ASP A 46 3.34 -6.73 25.56
C ASP A 46 4.31 -5.58 25.76
N LYS A 47 4.53 -4.75 24.73
CA LYS A 47 5.40 -3.58 24.84
C LYS A 47 4.88 -2.56 25.87
N LYS A 48 3.57 -2.39 25.98
CA LYS A 48 2.95 -1.50 26.99
C LYS A 48 3.04 -2.04 28.41
N THR A 49 3.05 -3.36 28.55
CA THR A 49 3.01 -4.03 29.86
C THR A 49 4.37 -4.54 30.33
N ASP A 50 5.38 -4.49 29.46
CA ASP A 50 6.73 -5.03 29.62
C ASP A 50 6.76 -6.51 30.06
N LYS A 51 5.78 -7.29 29.57
CA LYS A 51 5.51 -8.65 30.08
C LYS A 51 6.23 -9.78 29.35
N THR A 52 6.97 -9.52 28.26
CA THR A 52 7.54 -10.62 27.45
C THR A 52 8.98 -10.42 27.03
N LYS A 53 9.68 -11.54 26.79
CA LYS A 53 11.05 -11.59 26.25
C LYS A 53 11.22 -10.80 24.96
N TYR A 54 10.14 -10.62 24.19
CA TYR A 54 10.18 -9.89 22.91
C TYR A 54 10.05 -8.38 23.10
N ALA A 55 9.37 -7.91 24.15
CA ALA A 55 9.19 -6.48 24.44
C ALA A 55 10.52 -5.74 24.70
N GLN A 56 11.50 -6.45 25.27
CA GLN A 56 12.86 -5.95 25.52
C GLN A 56 13.79 -6.09 24.31
N LEU A 57 13.41 -6.90 23.31
CA LEU A 57 14.21 -7.14 22.12
C LEU A 57 13.83 -6.21 20.95
N TRP A 58 12.80 -5.38 21.12
CA TRP A 58 12.22 -4.54 20.07
C TRP A 58 11.87 -3.14 20.58
N GLU A 59 12.28 -2.12 19.83
CA GLU A 59 11.83 -0.74 19.98
C GLU A 59 11.15 -0.30 18.68
N TYR A 60 10.12 0.54 18.79
CA TYR A 60 9.51 1.18 17.63
C TYR A 60 9.39 2.68 17.81
N TYR A 61 9.48 3.38 16.68
CA TYR A 61 9.45 4.83 16.61
C TYR A 61 8.44 5.24 15.54
N ILE A 62 7.54 6.15 15.91
CA ILE A 62 6.54 6.73 15.01
C ILE A 62 6.78 8.22 15.04
N GLU A 63 7.44 8.77 14.01
CA GLU A 63 7.86 10.17 14.04
C GLU A 63 7.81 10.80 12.66
N LYS A 64 7.40 12.07 12.61
CA LYS A 64 7.36 12.85 11.36
C LYS A 64 8.76 13.30 10.89
N ASN A 65 9.71 13.45 11.82
CA ASN A 65 11.08 13.85 11.52
C ASN A 65 12.05 12.68 11.73
N ILE A 66 11.95 11.71 10.81
CA ILE A 66 12.73 10.48 10.85
C ILE A 66 14.24 10.78 10.71
N GLU A 67 14.65 11.82 10.00
CA GLU A 67 16.06 12.14 9.71
C GLU A 67 16.90 12.37 10.96
N ALA A 68 16.41 13.16 11.92
CA ALA A 68 17.10 13.42 13.17
C ALA A 68 17.23 12.15 14.04
N LEU A 69 16.23 11.27 13.97
CA LEU A 69 16.23 10.00 14.70
C LEU A 69 17.15 8.97 14.03
N LEU A 70 17.17 8.93 12.70
CA LEU A 70 17.97 8.00 11.90
C LEU A 70 19.46 8.23 12.15
N SER A 71 19.94 9.47 12.13
CA SER A 71 21.38 9.76 12.30
C SER A 71 21.94 9.24 13.64
N THR A 72 21.17 9.33 14.72
CA THR A 72 21.60 8.90 16.06
C THR A 72 21.32 7.44 16.37
N ARG A 73 20.29 6.83 15.77
CA ARG A 73 19.84 5.47 16.09
C ARG A 73 20.29 4.42 15.07
N LEU A 74 20.44 4.78 13.79
CA LEU A 74 20.93 3.89 12.74
C LEU A 74 22.40 3.54 12.92
N SER A 75 23.23 4.45 13.43
CA SER A 75 24.66 4.19 13.69
C SER A 75 24.89 3.03 14.66
N LYS A 76 23.86 2.65 15.43
CA LYS A 76 23.88 1.50 16.35
C LYS A 76 23.28 0.22 15.74
N CYS A 77 22.83 0.25 14.49
CA CYS A 77 22.25 -0.89 13.79
C CYS A 77 23.32 -1.52 12.89
N THR A 78 23.45 -2.84 12.93
CA THR A 78 24.39 -3.55 12.05
C THR A 78 23.79 -3.86 10.67
N HIS A 79 22.46 -3.87 10.59
CA HIS A 79 21.69 -4.18 9.38
C HIS A 79 20.45 -3.29 9.31
N ALA A 80 20.02 -2.98 8.10
CA ALA A 80 18.79 -2.24 7.82
C ALA A 80 17.93 -3.01 6.81
N VAL A 81 16.64 -3.12 7.10
CA VAL A 81 15.65 -3.67 6.18
C VAL A 81 14.67 -2.54 5.85
N ILE A 82 14.56 -2.21 4.56
CA ILE A 82 13.74 -1.10 4.08
C ILE A 82 12.49 -1.67 3.41
N CYS A 83 11.36 -1.59 4.12
CA CYS A 83 10.06 -2.12 3.66
C CYS A 83 9.06 -0.98 3.36
N ILE A 84 9.45 -0.01 2.52
CA ILE A 84 8.63 1.19 2.25
C ILE A 84 7.85 1.14 0.93
N GLY A 85 7.83 -0.01 0.26
CA GLY A 85 7.12 -0.21 -1.00
C GLY A 85 8.02 -0.79 -2.09
N TYR A 86 7.63 -0.55 -3.33
CA TYR A 86 8.32 -1.03 -4.53
C TYR A 86 8.55 0.14 -5.48
N THR A 87 9.59 0.03 -6.29
CA THR A 87 9.84 0.93 -7.43
C THR A 87 9.34 0.24 -8.70
N PRO A 88 8.61 0.92 -9.59
CA PRO A 88 8.27 0.36 -10.90
C PRO A 88 9.51 -0.14 -11.64
N SER A 89 9.38 -1.26 -12.36
CA SER A 89 10.50 -1.81 -13.12
C SER A 89 10.97 -0.82 -14.19
N SER A 90 12.26 -0.51 -14.21
CA SER A 90 12.89 0.33 -15.23
C SER A 90 13.13 -0.39 -16.56
N SER A 91 12.96 -1.72 -16.60
CA SER A 91 13.15 -2.51 -17.82
C SER A 91 11.97 -2.46 -18.79
N LEU A 92 10.78 -2.07 -18.30
CA LEU A 92 9.59 -2.02 -19.15
C LEU A 92 9.69 -0.80 -20.08
N GLN A 93 9.50 -1.05 -21.37
CA GLN A 93 9.51 -0.02 -22.39
C GLN A 93 8.26 -0.10 -23.26
N ILE A 94 7.79 1.05 -23.71
CA ILE A 94 6.72 1.18 -24.70
C ILE A 94 7.34 1.87 -25.91
N ASN A 95 7.39 1.18 -27.06
CA ASN A 95 7.99 1.69 -28.30
C ASN A 95 9.42 2.23 -28.10
N GLY A 96 10.24 1.54 -27.31
CA GLY A 96 11.64 1.94 -27.02
C GLY A 96 11.80 3.05 -25.98
N LEU A 97 10.71 3.59 -25.44
CA LEU A 97 10.75 4.58 -24.36
C LEU A 97 10.53 3.91 -23.01
N SER A 98 11.29 4.33 -22.00
CA SER A 98 11.12 3.87 -20.62
C SER A 98 9.69 4.08 -20.13
N ILE A 99 9.14 3.12 -19.37
CA ILE A 99 7.82 3.25 -18.75
C ILE A 99 7.70 4.50 -17.86
N SER A 100 8.81 4.97 -17.29
CA SER A 100 8.86 6.19 -16.47
C SER A 100 8.54 7.48 -17.25
N THR A 101 8.59 7.45 -18.57
CA THR A 101 8.18 8.57 -19.45
C THR A 101 6.65 8.74 -19.50
N PHE A 102 5.90 7.72 -19.09
CA PHE A 102 4.45 7.70 -19.15
C PHE A 102 3.83 7.85 -17.76
N LYS A 103 2.58 8.32 -17.73
CA LYS A 103 1.77 8.43 -16.51
C LYS A 103 0.70 7.36 -16.51
N TYR A 104 0.41 6.79 -15.36
CA TYR A 104 -0.71 5.88 -15.18
C TYR A 104 -1.95 6.64 -14.70
N ASN A 105 -3.08 6.46 -15.38
CA ASN A 105 -4.37 6.97 -14.95
C ASN A 105 -5.10 5.95 -14.06
N LYS A 106 -5.03 6.18 -12.75
CA LYS A 106 -5.64 5.34 -11.70
C LYS A 106 -7.16 5.21 -11.76
N TYR A 107 -7.86 5.99 -12.59
CA TYR A 107 -9.32 5.92 -12.77
C TYR A 107 -9.73 5.17 -14.03
N SER A 108 -8.89 5.13 -15.06
CA SER A 108 -9.23 4.56 -16.37
C SER A 108 -8.33 3.41 -16.79
N THR A 109 -7.34 3.03 -15.98
CA THR A 109 -6.29 2.05 -16.27
C THR A 109 -5.33 2.42 -17.42
N GLN A 110 -5.55 3.55 -18.08
CA GLN A 110 -4.77 3.95 -19.26
C GLN A 110 -3.36 4.38 -18.89
N ILE A 111 -2.41 4.01 -19.76
CA ILE A 111 -1.09 4.64 -19.80
C ILE A 111 -1.19 5.90 -20.66
N ILE A 112 -0.63 7.01 -20.18
CA ILE A 112 -0.80 8.35 -20.73
C ILE A 112 0.58 8.90 -21.11
N HIS A 113 0.70 9.41 -22.33
CA HIS A 113 1.87 10.15 -22.80
C HIS A 113 2.07 11.44 -22.00
N ALA A 114 3.27 12.03 -22.07
CA ALA A 114 3.55 13.31 -21.42
C ALA A 114 2.63 14.46 -21.90
N ASP A 115 2.12 14.38 -23.13
CA ASP A 115 1.18 15.33 -23.73
C ASP A 115 -0.29 15.14 -23.28
N GLY A 116 -0.56 14.14 -22.42
CA GLY A 116 -1.89 13.85 -21.88
C GLY A 116 -2.73 12.89 -22.72
N ARG A 117 -2.26 12.41 -23.88
CA ARG A 117 -2.99 11.45 -24.70
C ARG A 117 -2.81 10.01 -24.21
N PRO A 118 -3.84 9.15 -24.28
CA PRO A 118 -3.69 7.73 -23.99
C PRO A 118 -2.76 7.04 -25.00
N VAL A 119 -1.95 6.11 -24.50
CA VAL A 119 -1.23 5.15 -25.33
C VAL A 119 -2.24 4.11 -25.82
N THR A 120 -2.39 4.00 -27.14
CA THR A 120 -3.35 3.08 -27.75
C THR A 120 -3.04 1.63 -27.35
N ARG A 121 -4.07 0.89 -26.92
CA ARG A 121 -4.02 -0.55 -26.60
C ARG A 121 -3.07 -0.94 -25.45
N ILE A 122 -2.64 0.00 -24.61
CA ILE A 122 -1.79 -0.29 -23.44
C ILE A 122 -2.47 0.21 -22.16
N PHE A 123 -2.65 -0.72 -21.22
CA PHE A 123 -3.34 -0.49 -19.95
C PHE A 123 -2.54 -1.11 -18.80
N GLY A 124 -2.61 -0.47 -17.64
CA GLY A 124 -2.02 -0.94 -16.40
C GLY A 124 -3.08 -1.57 -15.50
N ILE A 125 -2.81 -2.79 -15.03
CA ILE A 125 -3.58 -3.47 -13.98
C ILE A 125 -2.64 -4.06 -12.93
N GLY A 126 -3.18 -4.38 -11.76
CA GLY A 126 -2.44 -5.09 -10.72
C GLY A 126 -1.81 -4.16 -9.68
N ILE A 127 -0.98 -4.73 -8.81
CA ILE A 127 -0.36 -3.99 -7.69
C ILE A 127 0.47 -2.81 -8.19
N ALA A 128 1.18 -2.95 -9.32
CA ALA A 128 2.00 -1.89 -9.91
C ALA A 128 1.16 -0.76 -10.55
N TYR A 129 -0.11 -1.04 -10.89
CA TYR A 129 -1.03 -0.11 -11.53
C TYR A 129 -2.42 -0.24 -10.89
N PRO A 130 -2.57 0.11 -9.61
CA PRO A 130 -3.80 -0.15 -8.89
C PRO A 130 -4.85 0.90 -9.23
N THR A 131 -6.12 0.51 -9.31
CA THR A 131 -7.23 1.46 -9.48
C THR A 131 -7.50 2.17 -8.16
N GLU A 132 -7.78 3.48 -8.21
CA GLU A 132 -8.27 4.20 -7.04
C GLU A 132 -9.74 3.85 -6.79
N VAL A 133 -10.06 3.55 -5.54
CA VAL A 133 -11.41 3.21 -5.10
C VAL A 133 -11.76 3.99 -3.84
N ILE A 134 -13.04 4.29 -3.67
CA ILE A 134 -13.57 4.86 -2.43
C ILE A 134 -14.07 3.69 -1.60
N ALA A 135 -13.48 3.48 -0.43
CA ALA A 135 -13.94 2.48 0.53
C ALA A 135 -15.35 2.84 1.03
N THR A 136 -16.09 1.85 1.53
CA THR A 136 -17.44 2.07 2.10
C THR A 136 -17.42 3.11 3.23
N SER A 137 -16.32 3.20 3.97
CA SER A 137 -16.10 4.21 5.02
C SER A 137 -15.72 5.61 4.50
N GLY A 138 -15.64 5.80 3.18
CA GLY A 138 -15.36 7.08 2.53
C GLY A 138 -13.88 7.39 2.34
N GLU A 139 -12.94 6.57 2.85
CA GLU A 139 -11.53 6.78 2.57
C GLU A 139 -11.18 6.38 1.14
N ILE A 140 -10.23 7.10 0.55
CA ILE A 140 -9.65 6.73 -0.73
C ILE A 140 -8.62 5.62 -0.49
N GLU A 141 -8.79 4.49 -1.17
CA GLU A 141 -7.86 3.37 -1.17
C GLU A 141 -7.45 3.00 -2.60
N PHE A 142 -6.45 2.14 -2.71
CA PHE A 142 -6.07 1.51 -3.97
C PHE A 142 -6.53 0.06 -3.95
N ALA A 143 -7.24 -0.36 -4.99
CA ALA A 143 -7.67 -1.74 -5.15
C ALA A 143 -6.44 -2.63 -5.36
N VAL A 144 -6.03 -3.32 -4.31
CA VAL A 144 -4.91 -4.27 -4.33
C VAL A 144 -5.42 -5.65 -3.93
N GLY A 145 -5.36 -6.59 -4.86
CA GLY A 145 -5.85 -7.96 -4.67
C GLY A 145 -6.31 -8.55 -6.01
N VAL A 146 -5.99 -9.84 -6.24
CA VAL A 146 -6.22 -10.49 -7.55
C VAL A 146 -7.69 -10.40 -7.98
N GLU A 147 -8.62 -10.71 -7.08
CA GLU A 147 -10.06 -10.60 -7.34
C GLU A 147 -10.50 -9.15 -7.60
N LYS A 148 -9.95 -8.20 -6.86
CA LYS A 148 -10.29 -6.77 -6.99
C LYS A 148 -9.83 -6.19 -8.33
N PHE A 149 -8.75 -6.70 -8.92
CA PHE A 149 -8.31 -6.28 -10.25
C PHE A 149 -9.30 -6.65 -11.33
N TRP A 150 -9.96 -7.81 -11.22
CA TRP A 150 -10.99 -8.19 -12.17
C TRP A 150 -12.26 -7.38 -11.97
N ASN A 151 -12.64 -7.13 -10.71
CA ASN A 151 -13.82 -6.31 -10.40
C ASN A 151 -13.67 -4.83 -10.81
N SER A 152 -12.45 -4.31 -10.96
CA SER A 152 -12.22 -2.94 -11.43
C SER A 152 -12.32 -2.79 -12.96
N ILE A 153 -12.37 -3.90 -13.71
CA ILE A 153 -12.60 -3.91 -15.16
C ILE A 153 -14.11 -3.98 -15.40
N ASN A 154 -14.72 -2.82 -15.63
CA ASN A 154 -16.14 -2.68 -15.99
C ASN A 154 -16.31 -2.30 -17.47
N ASP A 155 -17.56 -2.24 -17.95
CA ASP A 155 -17.88 -1.90 -19.35
C ASP A 155 -17.27 -0.57 -19.80
N ALA A 156 -17.25 0.44 -18.92
CA ALA A 156 -16.66 1.74 -19.25
C ALA A 156 -15.13 1.65 -19.44
N THR A 157 -14.46 0.82 -18.64
CA THR A 157 -13.03 0.52 -18.82
C THR A 157 -12.81 -0.28 -20.09
N LEU A 158 -13.60 -1.33 -20.33
CA LEU A 158 -13.50 -2.18 -21.53
C LEU A 158 -13.74 -1.39 -22.82
N HIS A 159 -14.70 -0.46 -22.82
CA HIS A 159 -14.94 0.44 -23.96
C HIS A 159 -13.70 1.25 -24.34
N LYS A 160 -12.91 1.70 -23.35
CA LYS A 160 -11.63 2.40 -23.60
C LYS A 160 -10.52 1.46 -24.08
N TRP A 161 -10.66 0.16 -23.83
CA TRP A 161 -9.68 -0.85 -24.24
C TRP A 161 -9.84 -1.26 -25.70
N ILE A 162 -11.08 -1.23 -26.18
CA ILE A 162 -11.43 -1.63 -27.55
C ILE A 162 -11.44 -0.46 -28.55
N SER A 163 -11.49 0.79 -28.05
CA SER A 163 -11.38 2.03 -28.85
C SER A 163 -9.94 2.34 -29.23
#